data_AF-A0A1J4UWZ4-F1
#
_entry.id   AF-A0A1J4UWZ4-F1
#
_cell.length_a   1.000
_cell.length_b   1.000
_cell.length_c   1.000
_cell.angle_alpha   90.00
_cell.angle_beta   90.00
_cell.angle_gamma   90.00
#
_symmetry.space_group_name_H-M   'P 1'
#
loop_
_entity.id
_entity.type
_entity.pdbx_description
1 polymer ?
#
loop_
_entity_poly.entity_id
_entity_poly.type
_entity_poly.pdbx_seq_one_letter_code
_entity_poly.pdbx_strand_id
1 'polypeptide(L)'
;MKGFTHFMSGVAAATCVPEIVRMSTASRLDTVEGAASSLIILLPGIFGILPDTMDFKLGQFFSPGDVIVDPDPINTDPQKMAESFAEAVRRTGETGKPCKIQFYPIQLGGNLWRQYSLIFDEWEVKVQINEIVKTSQTPIPGTALKQNRLGVAKLPFPLKARTNEIDWMNSSIRKLRHLLKGPDAPPGPVKPSTLDILSGTQFEMKLENDGKIFFNWLPWHRTWSHSYVLGILLSLPVFLIAFLSGLYNWWIYGLAAILGFTVHITEDMTGHIGGSLLWPIHKTRSEGFEMFKASDPRTNFSINYTAILLILWNVDMYSIQIIPIPWWQYWTTFWLVPLGIYFWFVGKKKQELRLQDKMEQQEEPDGTGDLVVD
;
A
#
# COMPACT_ATOMS: atom_id res chain seq x y z
N MET A 1 -0.06 -3.35 0.44
CA MET A 1 0.38 -4.34 -0.60
C MET A 1 -0.19 -3.89 -1.95
N LYS A 2 -0.29 -4.71 -3.01
CA LYS A 2 -1.09 -4.32 -4.20
C LYS A 2 -2.54 -4.77 -4.03
N GLY A 3 -3.48 -4.08 -4.69
CA GLY A 3 -4.93 -4.31 -4.52
C GLY A 3 -5.40 -5.76 -4.68
N PHE A 4 -4.83 -6.53 -5.62
CA PHE A 4 -5.18 -7.95 -5.75
C PHE A 4 -4.80 -8.78 -4.51
N THR A 5 -3.69 -8.44 -3.85
CA THR A 5 -3.26 -9.10 -2.61
C THR A 5 -4.28 -8.86 -1.50
N HIS A 6 -4.73 -7.63 -1.32
CA HIS A 6 -5.75 -7.30 -0.32
C HIS A 6 -7.10 -7.99 -0.58
N PHE A 7 -7.50 -8.07 -1.86
CA PHE A 7 -8.67 -8.86 -2.25
C PHE A 7 -8.51 -10.33 -1.81
N MET A 8 -7.42 -10.97 -2.21
CA MET A 8 -7.19 -12.39 -1.95
C MET A 8 -7.07 -12.69 -0.46
N SER A 9 -6.38 -11.84 0.29
CA SER A 9 -6.26 -11.99 1.75
C SER A 9 -7.58 -11.81 2.47
N GLY A 10 -8.42 -10.85 2.05
CA GLY A 10 -9.78 -10.68 2.56
C GLY A 10 -10.63 -11.94 2.35
N VAL A 11 -10.63 -12.49 1.13
CA VAL A 11 -11.31 -13.75 0.81
C VAL A 11 -10.77 -14.90 1.67
N ALA A 12 -9.44 -15.05 1.74
CA ALA A 12 -8.80 -16.13 2.48
C ALA A 12 -9.13 -16.09 3.97
N ALA A 13 -9.07 -14.92 4.60
CA ALA A 13 -9.46 -14.76 6.01
C ALA A 13 -10.92 -15.16 6.24
N ALA A 14 -11.82 -14.79 5.33
CA ALA A 14 -13.23 -15.14 5.45
C ALA A 14 -13.50 -16.63 5.31
N THR A 15 -12.68 -17.37 4.54
CA THR A 15 -12.81 -18.83 4.48
C THR A 15 -12.51 -19.53 5.81
N CYS A 16 -11.82 -18.87 6.75
CA CYS A 16 -11.64 -19.40 8.10
C CYS A 16 -12.94 -19.39 8.93
N VAL A 17 -14.00 -18.72 8.47
CA VAL A 17 -15.33 -18.77 9.06
C VAL A 17 -16.14 -19.87 8.36
N PRO A 18 -16.42 -21.01 9.02
CA PRO A 18 -17.03 -22.17 8.36
C PRO A 18 -18.37 -21.84 7.70
N GLU A 19 -19.15 -20.96 8.33
CA GLU A 19 -20.48 -20.60 7.83
C GLU A 19 -20.42 -19.78 6.54
N ILE A 20 -19.39 -18.95 6.33
CA ILE A 20 -19.17 -18.24 5.06
C ILE A 20 -18.93 -19.24 3.92
N VAL A 21 -18.13 -20.27 4.18
CA VAL A 21 -17.85 -21.34 3.20
C VAL A 21 -19.09 -22.18 2.91
N ARG A 22 -19.85 -22.55 3.94
CA ARG A 22 -21.10 -23.30 3.75
C ARG A 22 -22.11 -22.49 2.95
N MET A 23 -22.25 -21.19 3.23
CA MET A 23 -23.15 -20.29 2.48
C MET A 23 -22.68 -20.01 1.04
N SER A 24 -21.40 -20.21 0.71
CA SER A 24 -20.90 -20.07 -0.65
C SER A 24 -20.96 -21.36 -1.48
N THR A 25 -20.99 -22.51 -0.81
CA THR A 25 -20.96 -23.84 -1.46
C THR A 25 -22.28 -24.60 -1.41
N ALA A 26 -23.16 -24.28 -0.46
CA ALA A 26 -24.46 -24.95 -0.34
C ALA A 26 -25.38 -24.56 -1.49
N SER A 27 -25.60 -25.49 -2.42
CA SER A 27 -26.74 -25.47 -3.34
C SER A 27 -27.96 -25.97 -2.56
N ARG A 28 -28.76 -25.08 -1.96
CA ARG A 28 -30.08 -25.50 -1.43
C ARG A 28 -31.03 -25.58 -2.62
N LEU A 29 -31.13 -26.76 -3.23
CA LEU A 29 -31.87 -27.01 -4.48
C LEU A 29 -33.40 -26.94 -4.34
N ASP A 30 -33.90 -26.76 -3.12
CA ASP A 30 -35.28 -27.01 -2.72
C ASP A 30 -36.10 -25.74 -2.39
N THR A 31 -35.48 -24.54 -2.42
CA THR A 31 -36.21 -23.26 -2.35
C THR A 31 -35.58 -22.18 -3.25
N VAL A 32 -36.34 -21.17 -3.67
CA VAL A 32 -35.82 -19.96 -4.34
C VAL A 32 -34.79 -19.23 -3.44
N GLU A 33 -34.94 -19.38 -2.12
CA GLU A 33 -34.01 -18.91 -1.08
C GLU A 33 -32.72 -19.75 -1.00
N GLY A 34 -32.73 -20.95 -1.57
CA GLY A 34 -31.65 -21.90 -1.55
C GLY A 34 -30.77 -21.93 -2.81
N ALA A 35 -31.27 -21.39 -3.91
CA ALA A 35 -30.55 -21.29 -5.18
C ALA A 35 -29.46 -20.21 -5.20
N ALA A 36 -29.26 -19.46 -4.12
CA ALA A 36 -28.16 -18.53 -4.02
C ALA A 36 -26.90 -19.28 -3.56
N SER A 37 -26.11 -19.79 -4.51
CA SER A 37 -24.65 -19.83 -4.30
C SER A 37 -24.22 -18.41 -3.98
N SER A 38 -24.17 -18.05 -2.70
CA SER A 38 -24.08 -16.66 -2.34
C SER A 38 -22.65 -16.19 -2.65
N LEU A 39 -22.52 -15.08 -3.36
CA LEU A 39 -21.24 -14.40 -3.59
C LEU A 39 -20.67 -13.80 -2.28
N ILE A 40 -21.12 -14.28 -1.12
CA ILE A 40 -20.66 -13.86 0.21
C ILE A 40 -19.15 -14.04 0.36
N ILE A 41 -18.57 -15.03 -0.32
CA ILE A 41 -17.12 -15.26 -0.32
C ILE A 41 -16.34 -14.14 -1.04
N LEU A 42 -16.97 -13.40 -1.96
CA LEU A 42 -16.36 -12.27 -2.67
C LEU A 42 -16.50 -10.94 -1.92
N LEU A 43 -17.55 -10.80 -1.10
CA LEU A 43 -17.79 -9.62 -0.26
C LEU A 43 -16.57 -9.20 0.60
N PRO A 44 -15.89 -10.10 1.34
CA PRO A 44 -14.69 -9.74 2.10
C PRO A 44 -13.53 -9.33 1.18
N GLY A 45 -13.44 -9.87 -0.05
CA GLY A 45 -12.47 -9.42 -1.04
C GLY A 45 -12.75 -7.99 -1.51
N ILE A 46 -14.03 -7.65 -1.76
CA ILE A 46 -14.46 -6.29 -2.12
C ILE A 46 -14.13 -5.32 -0.98
N PHE A 47 -14.43 -5.69 0.27
CA PHE A 47 -14.09 -4.87 1.43
C PHE A 47 -12.59 -4.85 1.74
N GLY A 48 -11.84 -5.87 1.29
CA GLY A 48 -10.39 -5.88 1.30
C GLY A 48 -9.78 -4.82 0.38
N ILE A 49 -10.36 -4.54 -0.79
CA ILE A 49 -9.83 -3.49 -1.69
C ILE A 49 -10.45 -2.10 -1.44
N LEU A 50 -11.48 -2.03 -0.61
CA LEU A 50 -12.25 -0.81 -0.40
C LEU A 50 -11.41 0.34 0.20
N PRO A 51 -10.54 0.14 1.21
CA PRO A 51 -9.73 1.23 1.77
C PRO A 51 -8.90 1.95 0.71
N ASP A 52 -8.13 1.21 -0.09
CA ASP A 52 -7.34 1.76 -1.21
C ASP A 52 -8.23 2.42 -2.27
N THR A 53 -9.39 1.82 -2.57
CA THR A 53 -10.33 2.38 -3.53
C THR A 53 -10.83 3.75 -3.06
N MET A 54 -11.16 3.89 -1.77
CA MET A 54 -11.56 5.16 -1.19
C MET A 54 -10.43 6.19 -1.27
N ASP A 55 -9.19 5.80 -1.08
CA ASP A 55 -8.06 6.73 -1.13
C ASP A 55 -7.79 7.25 -2.52
N PHE A 56 -7.62 6.34 -3.48
CA PHE A 56 -7.19 6.73 -4.80
C PHE A 56 -8.35 7.23 -5.67
N LYS A 57 -9.58 6.75 -5.49
CA LYS A 57 -10.72 7.19 -6.32
C LYS A 57 -11.52 8.30 -5.67
N LEU A 58 -11.67 8.30 -4.36
CA LEU A 58 -12.52 9.26 -3.65
C LEU A 58 -11.72 10.35 -2.93
N GLY A 59 -10.52 10.04 -2.44
CA GLY A 59 -9.73 10.95 -1.60
C GLY A 59 -9.42 12.30 -2.26
N GLN A 60 -9.20 12.31 -3.57
CA GLN A 60 -8.99 13.53 -4.35
C GLN A 60 -10.16 14.54 -4.26
N PHE A 61 -11.39 14.07 -4.06
CA PHE A 61 -12.58 14.94 -3.98
C PHE A 61 -12.79 15.52 -2.58
N PHE A 62 -12.25 14.86 -1.55
CA PHE A 62 -12.53 15.21 -0.15
C PHE A 62 -11.33 15.81 0.59
N SER A 63 -10.12 15.70 0.04
CA SER A 63 -8.90 16.34 0.56
C SER A 63 -8.13 17.03 -0.55
N PRO A 64 -8.66 18.13 -1.12
CA PRO A 64 -7.94 18.91 -2.13
C PRO A 64 -6.61 19.43 -1.56
N GLY A 65 -5.60 19.49 -2.41
CA GLY A 65 -4.33 20.15 -2.08
C GLY A 65 -4.51 21.68 -2.07
N ASP A 66 -3.84 22.35 -1.15
CA ASP A 66 -3.73 23.82 -1.14
C ASP A 66 -2.84 24.31 -2.29
N VAL A 67 -1.85 23.49 -2.67
CA VAL A 67 -0.97 23.70 -3.82
C VAL A 67 -1.10 22.49 -4.74
N ILE A 68 -1.31 22.72 -6.02
CA ILE A 68 -1.46 21.66 -7.02
C ILE A 68 -0.30 21.77 -8.02
N VAL A 69 0.40 20.66 -8.20
CA VAL A 69 1.45 20.46 -9.20
C VAL A 69 0.93 19.46 -10.22
N ASP A 70 0.47 19.98 -11.35
CA ASP A 70 0.02 19.21 -12.51
C ASP A 70 0.97 19.47 -13.68
N PRO A 71 1.98 18.61 -13.92
CA PRO A 71 3.01 18.88 -14.90
C PRO A 71 2.50 18.67 -16.33
N ASP A 72 2.87 19.57 -17.24
CA ASP A 72 2.57 19.44 -18.66
C ASP A 72 3.24 18.16 -19.22
N PRO A 73 2.50 17.28 -19.91
CA PRO A 73 3.03 16.01 -20.42
C PRO A 73 4.01 16.16 -21.59
N ILE A 74 4.01 17.30 -22.27
CA ILE A 74 4.89 17.62 -23.39
C ILE A 74 6.07 18.46 -22.90
N ASN A 75 5.78 19.52 -22.15
CA ASN A 75 6.76 20.49 -21.68
C ASN A 75 6.92 20.43 -20.15
N THR A 76 7.25 19.25 -19.63
CA THR A 76 7.46 19.06 -18.19
C THR A 76 8.64 19.91 -17.69
N ASP A 77 8.40 20.69 -16.64
CA ASP A 77 9.40 21.54 -16.00
C ASP A 77 9.67 21.04 -14.57
N PRO A 78 10.69 20.19 -14.36
CA PRO A 78 11.00 19.67 -13.04
C PRO A 78 11.50 20.76 -12.07
N GLN A 79 12.07 21.87 -12.58
CA GLN A 79 12.52 22.98 -11.75
C GLN A 79 11.34 23.68 -11.10
N LYS A 80 10.31 24.01 -11.89
CA LYS A 80 9.06 24.57 -11.38
C LYS A 80 8.35 23.65 -10.38
N MET A 81 8.41 22.33 -10.60
CA MET A 81 7.88 21.34 -9.65
C MET A 81 8.62 21.39 -8.30
N ALA A 82 9.96 21.47 -8.33
CA ALA A 82 10.80 21.59 -7.14
C ALA A 82 10.52 22.90 -6.38
N GLU A 83 10.43 24.01 -7.11
CA GLU A 83 10.11 25.33 -6.57
C GLU A 83 8.72 25.38 -5.93
N SER A 84 7.73 24.72 -6.54
CA SER A 84 6.37 24.61 -5.98
C SER A 84 6.39 23.89 -4.62
N PHE A 85 7.25 22.88 -4.48
CA PHE A 85 7.45 22.20 -3.19
C PHE A 85 8.11 23.12 -2.16
N ALA A 86 9.20 23.80 -2.55
CA ALA A 86 9.91 24.73 -1.68
C ALA A 86 9.01 25.89 -1.21
N GLU A 87 8.09 26.34 -2.07
CA GLU A 87 7.12 27.35 -1.72
C GLU A 87 6.07 26.86 -0.71
N ALA A 88 5.60 25.62 -0.83
CA ALA A 88 4.73 25.01 0.18
C ALA A 88 5.44 24.90 1.55
N VAL A 89 6.74 24.57 1.54
CA VAL A 89 7.58 24.55 2.76
C VAL A 89 7.70 25.96 3.35
N ARG A 90 8.00 26.96 2.51
CA ARG A 90 8.09 28.38 2.90
C ARG A 90 6.81 28.85 3.56
N ARG A 91 5.68 28.66 2.88
CA ARG A 91 4.35 29.05 3.37
C ARG A 91 4.05 28.42 4.72
N THR A 92 4.35 27.14 4.90
CA THR A 92 4.14 26.43 6.17
C THR A 92 5.01 27.00 7.28
N GLY A 93 6.31 27.21 7.02
CA GLY A 93 7.25 27.70 8.03
C GLY A 93 7.03 29.16 8.42
N GLU A 94 6.69 30.02 7.46
CA GLU A 94 6.44 31.45 7.71
C GLU A 94 5.08 31.71 8.37
N THR A 95 4.03 30.98 7.97
CA THR A 95 2.67 31.21 8.50
C THR A 95 2.34 30.35 9.71
N GLY A 96 3.09 29.27 9.95
CA GLY A 96 2.77 28.22 10.92
C GLY A 96 1.52 27.40 10.59
N LYS A 97 0.84 27.67 9.46
CA LYS A 97 -0.37 26.94 9.06
C LYS A 97 0.01 25.71 8.25
N PRO A 98 -0.64 24.54 8.48
CA PRO A 98 -0.43 23.36 7.65
C PRO A 98 -0.72 23.65 6.18
N CYS A 99 0.08 23.08 5.28
CA CYS A 99 -0.11 23.18 3.84
C CYS A 99 -0.08 21.80 3.19
N LYS A 100 -1.07 21.50 2.34
CA LYS A 100 -1.12 20.29 1.52
C LYS A 100 -0.68 20.59 0.10
N ILE A 101 0.32 19.88 -0.40
CA ILE A 101 0.72 19.92 -1.81
C ILE A 101 0.37 18.60 -2.49
N GLN A 102 -0.31 18.68 -3.64
CA GLN A 102 -0.70 17.54 -4.46
C GLN A 102 0.16 17.51 -5.73
N PHE A 103 0.77 16.37 -6.02
CA PHE A 103 1.50 16.12 -7.26
C PHE A 103 0.73 15.12 -8.10
N TYR A 104 0.37 15.50 -9.33
CA TYR A 104 -0.31 14.62 -10.28
C TYR A 104 0.67 13.87 -11.18
N PRO A 105 0.33 12.63 -11.59
CA PRO A 105 1.16 11.87 -12.49
C PRO A 105 1.04 12.42 -13.91
N ILE A 106 2.09 12.25 -14.69
CA ILE A 106 2.14 12.75 -16.06
C ILE A 106 1.61 11.65 -16.99
N GLN A 107 0.35 11.75 -17.40
CA GLN A 107 -0.27 10.79 -18.30
C GLN A 107 0.09 11.10 -19.76
N LEU A 108 0.70 10.11 -20.45
CA LEU A 108 1.07 10.22 -21.86
C LEU A 108 0.08 9.49 -22.79
N GLY A 109 -0.75 8.60 -22.24
CA GLY A 109 -1.78 7.86 -22.97
C GLY A 109 -2.60 6.95 -22.06
N GLY A 110 -3.41 6.07 -22.65
CA GLY A 110 -4.29 5.17 -21.89
C GLY A 110 -3.54 4.13 -21.04
N ASN A 111 -2.31 3.77 -21.42
CA ASN A 111 -1.48 2.80 -20.71
C ASN A 111 -0.02 3.27 -20.55
N LEU A 112 0.23 4.59 -20.68
CA LEU A 112 1.58 5.16 -20.63
C LEU A 112 1.60 6.37 -19.71
N TRP A 113 2.56 6.39 -18.79
CA TRP A 113 2.82 7.50 -17.88
C TRP A 113 4.30 7.82 -17.87
N ARG A 114 4.63 9.09 -17.67
CA ARG A 114 5.99 9.52 -17.40
C ARG A 114 6.21 9.46 -15.89
N GLN A 115 7.13 8.59 -15.46
CA GLN A 115 7.50 8.49 -14.06
C GLN A 115 8.35 9.69 -13.66
N TYR A 116 8.24 10.14 -12.42
CA TYR A 116 9.21 11.06 -11.81
C TYR A 116 9.36 10.80 -10.32
N SER A 117 10.52 11.14 -9.75
CA SER A 117 10.83 10.94 -8.34
C SER A 117 11.06 12.27 -7.65
N LEU A 118 10.48 12.40 -6.46
CA LEU A 118 10.77 13.45 -5.50
C LEU A 118 11.79 12.91 -4.50
N ILE A 119 12.98 13.47 -4.49
CA ILE A 119 14.08 13.09 -3.60
C ILE A 119 14.24 14.20 -2.58
N PHE A 120 14.28 13.82 -1.31
CA PHE A 120 14.22 14.76 -0.20
C PHE A 120 15.52 14.69 0.62
N ASP A 121 16.20 15.82 0.69
CA ASP A 121 17.28 16.07 1.65
C ASP A 121 16.75 16.99 2.77
N GLU A 122 17.54 17.20 3.83
CA GLU A 122 17.08 18.04 4.96
C GLU A 122 16.78 19.48 4.51
N TRP A 123 17.57 20.02 3.57
CA TRP A 123 17.49 21.43 3.13
C TRP A 123 17.23 21.59 1.63
N GLU A 124 16.93 20.51 0.92
CA GLU A 124 16.80 20.52 -0.53
C GLU A 124 15.77 19.49 -0.97
N VAL A 125 15.04 19.81 -2.05
CA VAL A 125 14.19 18.87 -2.76
C VAL A 125 14.63 18.79 -4.21
N LYS A 126 14.69 17.57 -4.74
CA LYS A 126 15.03 17.29 -6.13
C LYS A 126 13.86 16.60 -6.80
N VAL A 127 13.52 17.04 -8.01
CA VAL A 127 12.52 16.40 -8.87
C VAL A 127 13.26 15.82 -10.07
N GLN A 128 13.21 14.51 -10.22
CA GLN A 128 13.87 13.81 -11.31
C GLN A 128 12.85 13.13 -12.22
N ILE A 129 12.81 13.52 -13.49
CA ILE A 129 11.96 12.88 -14.50
C ILE A 129 12.60 11.58 -14.97
N ASN A 130 11.85 10.47 -14.93
CA ASN A 130 12.35 9.14 -15.24
C ASN A 130 11.78 8.61 -16.57
N GLU A 131 11.93 7.31 -16.77
CA GLU A 131 11.44 6.57 -17.93
C GLU A 131 9.90 6.64 -18.04
N ILE A 132 9.40 6.32 -19.23
CA ILE A 132 7.98 6.03 -19.43
C ILE A 132 7.70 4.66 -18.80
N VAL A 133 6.60 4.56 -18.06
CA VAL A 133 6.11 3.33 -17.45
C VAL A 133 4.75 2.94 -18.03
N LYS A 134 4.48 1.64 -18.05
CA LYS A 134 3.14 1.09 -18.33
C LYS A 134 2.28 1.09 -17.06
N THR A 135 0.98 0.75 -17.16
CA THR A 135 0.10 0.53 -15.98
C THR A 135 0.70 -0.49 -15.00
N SER A 136 1.50 -1.43 -15.51
CA SER A 136 2.24 -2.41 -14.71
C SER A 136 3.38 -1.81 -13.87
N GLN A 137 3.63 -0.50 -13.96
CA GLN A 137 4.77 0.22 -13.37
C GLN A 137 6.13 -0.29 -13.88
N THR A 138 6.15 -0.94 -15.04
CA THR A 138 7.38 -1.43 -15.66
C THR A 138 7.98 -0.32 -16.52
N PRO A 139 9.22 0.14 -16.24
CA PRO A 139 9.92 1.10 -17.09
C PRO A 139 10.13 0.57 -18.49
N ILE A 140 10.03 1.46 -19.48
CA ILE A 140 10.43 1.19 -20.87
C ILE A 140 11.86 1.74 -21.02
N PRO A 141 12.89 0.87 -21.11
CA PRO A 141 14.27 1.32 -21.18
C PRO A 141 14.53 2.28 -22.33
N GLY A 142 15.43 3.25 -22.13
CA GLY A 142 15.82 4.22 -23.16
C GLY A 142 14.81 5.35 -23.41
N THR A 143 13.67 5.39 -22.69
CA THR A 143 12.66 6.45 -22.85
C THR A 143 12.86 7.65 -21.93
N ALA A 144 13.85 7.60 -21.04
CA ALA A 144 14.29 8.71 -20.20
C ALA A 144 14.50 10.01 -20.97
N LEU A 145 14.16 11.16 -20.37
CA LEU A 145 14.50 12.45 -20.95
C LEU A 145 16.03 12.65 -20.92
N LYS A 146 16.60 13.04 -22.06
CA LYS A 146 18.04 13.31 -22.19
C LYS A 146 18.45 14.69 -21.62
N GLN A 147 17.52 15.64 -21.63
CA GLN A 147 17.72 17.01 -21.15
C GLN A 147 16.56 17.42 -20.25
N ASN A 148 16.78 18.43 -19.42
CA ASN A 148 15.80 18.94 -18.46
C ASN A 148 15.19 17.85 -17.57
N ARG A 149 16.04 16.93 -17.09
CA ARG A 149 15.62 15.77 -16.30
C ARG A 149 15.52 16.07 -14.81
N LEU A 150 16.23 17.08 -14.32
CA LEU A 150 16.42 17.35 -12.90
C LEU A 150 16.04 18.80 -12.60
N GLY A 151 15.18 18.98 -11.60
CA GLY A 151 14.91 20.25 -10.95
C GLY A 151 15.34 20.19 -9.50
N VAL A 152 15.90 21.28 -8.98
CA VAL A 152 16.44 21.35 -7.63
C VAL A 152 16.01 22.65 -6.97
N ALA A 153 15.45 22.56 -5.78
CA ALA A 153 15.08 23.74 -5.00
C ALA A 153 15.58 23.63 -3.56
N LYS A 154 16.23 24.70 -3.09
CA LYS A 154 16.60 24.84 -1.68
C LYS A 154 15.39 25.13 -0.83
N LEU A 155 15.35 24.54 0.34
CA LEU A 155 14.26 24.68 1.29
C LEU A 155 14.61 25.76 2.33
N PRO A 156 13.68 26.67 2.65
CA PRO A 156 13.91 27.69 3.67
C PRO A 156 13.87 27.14 5.09
N PHE A 157 13.28 25.95 5.29
CA PHE A 157 13.18 25.26 6.57
C PHE A 157 13.61 23.79 6.43
N PRO A 158 14.19 23.19 7.48
CA PRO A 158 14.66 21.81 7.43
C PRO A 158 13.49 20.82 7.48
N LEU A 159 13.56 19.77 6.66
CA LEU A 159 12.58 18.68 6.63
C LEU A 159 12.89 17.59 7.67
N LYS A 160 11.83 16.92 8.13
CA LYS A 160 11.94 15.67 8.88
C LYS A 160 10.87 14.64 8.49
N ALA A 161 11.26 13.37 8.56
CA ALA A 161 10.41 12.24 8.15
C ALA A 161 9.51 11.68 9.27
N ARG A 162 9.85 11.93 10.54
CA ARG A 162 9.14 11.42 11.72
C ARG A 162 8.61 12.57 12.55
N THR A 163 7.41 12.38 13.09
CA THR A 163 6.80 13.32 14.02
C THR A 163 7.39 13.10 15.41
N ASN A 164 7.44 14.17 16.22
CA ASN A 164 7.83 14.07 17.62
C ASN A 164 6.68 13.56 18.52
N GLU A 165 5.43 13.54 18.00
CA GLU A 165 4.28 13.04 18.75
C GLU A 165 4.31 11.51 18.83
N ILE A 166 4.68 10.98 19.99
CA ILE A 166 4.60 9.55 20.32
C ILE A 166 3.53 9.38 21.39
N ASP A 167 2.49 8.63 21.07
CA ASP A 167 1.46 8.23 22.02
C ASP A 167 1.65 6.77 22.49
N TRP A 168 0.71 6.29 23.30
CA TRP A 168 0.74 4.93 23.84
C TRP A 168 0.65 3.85 22.73
N MET A 169 -0.12 4.09 21.66
CA MET A 169 -0.34 3.13 20.59
C MET A 169 0.91 2.99 19.72
N ASN A 170 1.47 4.11 19.28
CA ASN A 170 2.72 4.19 18.55
C ASN A 170 3.87 3.63 19.38
N SER A 171 3.95 3.96 20.68
CA SER A 171 4.93 3.36 21.60
C SER A 171 4.83 1.84 21.65
N SER A 172 3.60 1.30 21.68
CA SER A 172 3.37 -0.15 21.68
C SER A 172 3.80 -0.80 20.36
N ILE A 173 3.46 -0.19 19.22
CA ILE A 173 3.87 -0.68 17.89
C ILE A 173 5.40 -0.63 17.75
N ARG A 174 6.06 0.43 18.21
CA ARG A 174 7.53 0.54 18.19
C ARG A 174 8.20 -0.53 19.05
N LYS A 175 7.66 -0.81 20.24
CA LYS A 175 8.16 -1.91 21.09
C LYS A 175 8.02 -3.26 20.39
N LEU A 176 6.87 -3.53 19.79
CA LEU A 176 6.64 -4.77 19.03
C LEU A 176 7.57 -4.87 17.82
N ARG A 177 7.74 -3.79 17.05
CA ARG A 177 8.70 -3.73 15.94
C ARG A 177 10.12 -4.01 16.42
N HIS A 178 10.53 -3.42 17.54
CA HIS A 178 11.84 -3.65 18.13
C HIS A 178 12.05 -5.12 18.51
N LEU A 179 11.01 -5.79 19.03
CA LEU A 179 11.07 -7.22 19.35
C LEU A 179 11.18 -8.09 18.10
N LEU A 180 10.48 -7.73 17.02
CA LEU A 180 10.42 -8.51 15.79
C LEU A 180 11.64 -8.31 14.87
N LYS A 181 12.12 -7.07 14.75
CA LYS A 181 13.15 -6.65 13.76
C LYS A 181 14.48 -6.24 14.41
N GLY A 182 14.51 -6.04 15.72
CA GLY A 182 15.64 -5.43 16.42
C GLY A 182 15.52 -3.90 16.50
N PRO A 183 16.55 -3.21 17.02
CA PRO A 183 16.50 -1.78 17.29
C PRO A 183 16.17 -0.94 16.05
N ASP A 184 15.39 0.12 16.27
CA ASP A 184 15.07 1.09 15.22
C ASP A 184 16.37 1.70 14.68
N ALA A 185 16.53 1.69 13.34
CA ALA A 185 17.58 2.47 12.72
C ALA A 185 17.41 3.96 13.07
N PRO A 186 18.51 4.73 13.20
CA PRO A 186 18.42 6.17 13.36
C PRO A 186 17.57 6.76 12.22
N PRO A 187 16.81 7.83 12.47
CA PRO A 187 15.97 8.44 11.44
C PRO A 187 16.85 8.83 10.24
N GLY A 188 16.69 8.08 9.15
CA GLY A 188 17.39 8.34 7.89
C GLY A 188 16.80 9.55 7.15
N PRO A 189 17.38 9.92 6.00
CA PRO A 189 16.81 10.93 5.12
C PRO A 189 15.37 10.55 4.74
N VAL A 190 14.56 11.57 4.46
CA VAL A 190 13.17 11.37 4.02
C VAL A 190 13.20 10.51 2.75
N LYS A 191 12.47 9.39 2.77
CA LYS A 191 12.50 8.44 1.65
C LYS A 191 11.98 9.12 0.37
N PRO A 192 12.65 8.89 -0.78
CA PRO A 192 12.15 9.38 -2.06
C PRO A 192 10.73 8.87 -2.34
N SER A 193 9.93 9.70 -2.99
CA SER A 193 8.59 9.36 -3.46
C SER A 193 8.58 9.31 -4.97
N THR A 194 8.36 8.14 -5.53
CA THR A 194 8.26 7.93 -6.97
C THR A 194 6.80 7.95 -7.38
N LEU A 195 6.48 8.78 -8.37
CA LEU A 195 5.15 8.92 -8.94
C LEU A 195 5.12 8.26 -10.31
N ASP A 196 4.24 7.27 -10.42
CA ASP A 196 4.18 6.41 -11.60
C ASP A 196 2.83 6.52 -12.30
N ILE A 197 1.73 6.30 -11.55
CA ILE A 197 0.37 6.08 -12.08
C ILE A 197 -0.70 6.58 -11.08
N LEU A 198 -1.98 6.50 -11.48
CA LEU A 198 -3.18 6.79 -10.68
C LEU A 198 -3.37 8.28 -10.33
N SER A 199 -3.64 8.60 -9.07
CA SER A 199 -4.10 9.92 -8.61
C SER A 199 -2.94 10.79 -8.09
N GLY A 200 -1.70 10.30 -8.24
CA GLY A 200 -0.51 10.98 -7.78
C GLY A 200 -0.30 10.85 -6.27
N THR A 201 0.43 11.80 -5.68
CA THR A 201 0.74 11.79 -4.25
C THR A 201 0.48 13.15 -3.61
N GLN A 202 0.00 13.11 -2.36
CA GLN A 202 -0.19 14.29 -1.54
C GLN A 202 0.83 14.31 -0.41
N PHE A 203 1.29 15.50 -0.05
CA PHE A 203 2.09 15.72 1.14
C PHE A 203 1.46 16.83 1.98
N GLU A 204 1.30 16.59 3.27
CA GLU A 204 0.90 17.59 4.24
C GLU A 204 2.12 18.02 5.04
N MET A 205 2.40 19.33 5.05
CA MET A 205 3.50 19.94 5.77
C MET A 205 2.98 20.56 7.06
N LYS A 206 3.68 20.33 8.17
CA LYS A 206 3.38 20.94 9.48
C LYS A 206 4.65 21.45 10.13
N LEU A 207 4.62 22.67 10.62
CA LEU A 207 5.68 23.20 11.48
C LEU A 207 5.53 22.56 12.87
N GLU A 208 6.59 21.92 13.36
CA GLU A 208 6.62 21.37 14.72
C GLU A 208 7.42 22.28 15.67
N ASN A 209 7.32 22.01 16.97
CA ASN A 209 7.91 22.83 18.05
C ASN A 209 9.44 22.96 17.99
N ASP A 210 10.12 22.07 17.26
CA ASP A 210 11.58 22.12 17.03
C ASP A 210 11.97 23.02 15.84
N GLY A 211 11.01 23.74 15.25
CA GLY A 211 11.22 24.62 14.11
C GLY A 211 11.45 23.88 12.79
N LYS A 212 11.32 22.54 12.78
CA LYS A 212 11.43 21.71 11.57
C LYS A 212 10.06 21.47 10.95
N ILE A 213 10.04 21.29 9.64
CA ILE A 213 8.83 20.94 8.90
C ILE A 213 8.69 19.42 8.89
N PHE A 214 7.69 18.93 9.62
CA PHE A 214 7.25 17.55 9.50
C PHE A 214 6.49 17.36 8.20
N PHE A 215 6.94 16.38 7.44
CA PHE A 215 6.38 16.03 6.16
C PHE A 215 5.55 14.74 6.26
N ASN A 216 4.25 14.88 6.05
CA ASN A 216 3.28 13.79 6.15
C ASN A 216 2.83 13.33 4.76
N TRP A 217 3.42 12.25 4.27
CA TRP A 217 3.05 11.61 2.99
C TRP A 217 1.67 10.95 3.02
N LEU A 218 0.80 11.19 2.04
CA LEU A 218 -0.57 10.64 1.95
C LEU A 218 -1.40 10.83 3.23
N PRO A 219 -1.66 12.08 3.65
CA PRO A 219 -2.36 12.38 4.90
C PRO A 219 -3.75 11.73 4.97
N TRP A 220 -4.47 11.67 3.85
CA TRP A 220 -5.81 11.08 3.74
C TRP A 220 -5.81 9.57 4.02
N HIS A 221 -5.00 8.82 3.27
CA HIS A 221 -4.79 7.37 3.42
C HIS A 221 -4.45 7.00 4.86
N ARG A 222 -3.68 7.87 5.54
CA ARG A 222 -3.09 7.59 6.86
C ARG A 222 -3.90 8.12 8.04
N THR A 223 -5.02 8.81 7.80
CA THR A 223 -5.87 9.33 8.89
C THR A 223 -7.15 8.53 9.07
N TRP A 224 -8.00 8.42 8.07
CA TRP A 224 -9.37 7.95 8.34
C TRP A 224 -9.78 6.73 7.52
N SER A 225 -9.38 6.63 6.25
CA SER A 225 -9.73 5.48 5.39
C SER A 225 -9.18 4.14 5.89
N HIS A 226 -8.05 4.17 6.60
CA HIS A 226 -7.38 3.00 7.17
C HIS A 226 -7.61 2.88 8.69
N SER A 227 -8.87 2.97 9.10
CA SER A 227 -9.31 2.80 10.50
C SER A 227 -10.23 1.60 10.67
N TYR A 228 -10.01 0.79 11.71
CA TYR A 228 -10.89 -0.33 12.05
C TYR A 228 -12.30 0.13 12.39
N VAL A 229 -12.42 1.29 13.05
CA VAL A 229 -13.72 1.89 13.39
C VAL A 229 -14.47 2.26 12.12
N LEU A 230 -13.78 2.82 11.11
CA LEU A 230 -14.39 3.10 9.82
C LEU A 230 -14.85 1.81 9.13
N GLY A 231 -14.03 0.75 9.14
CA GLY A 231 -14.40 -0.54 8.57
C GLY A 231 -15.69 -1.10 9.16
N ILE A 232 -15.88 -0.97 10.47
CA ILE A 232 -17.13 -1.33 11.15
C ILE A 232 -18.29 -0.46 10.66
N LEU A 233 -18.12 0.87 10.63
CA LEU A 233 -19.17 1.79 10.19
C LEU A 233 -19.60 1.54 8.73
N LEU A 234 -18.65 1.30 7.83
CA LEU A 234 -18.91 0.99 6.42
C LEU A 234 -19.58 -0.38 6.22
N SER A 235 -19.51 -1.26 7.22
CA SER A 235 -20.18 -2.55 7.20
C SER A 235 -21.63 -2.47 7.70
N LEU A 236 -22.04 -1.41 8.41
CA LEU A 236 -23.41 -1.24 8.90
C LEU A 236 -24.47 -1.23 7.78
N PRO A 237 -24.27 -0.55 6.62
CA PRO A 237 -25.18 -0.66 5.49
C PRO A 237 -25.31 -2.09 4.96
N VAL A 238 -24.23 -2.88 5.00
CA VAL A 238 -24.26 -4.30 4.58
C VAL A 238 -25.15 -5.11 5.52
N PHE A 239 -24.99 -4.93 6.84
CA PHE A 239 -25.90 -5.53 7.82
C PHE A 239 -27.35 -5.16 7.55
N LEU A 240 -27.63 -3.87 7.37
CA LEU A 240 -28.99 -3.36 7.17
C LEU A 240 -29.61 -3.88 5.88
N ILE A 241 -28.89 -3.83 4.76
CA ILE A 241 -29.38 -4.31 3.47
C ILE A 241 -29.63 -5.81 3.52
N ALA A 242 -28.71 -6.59 4.10
CA ALA A 242 -28.90 -8.03 4.23
C ALA A 242 -30.12 -8.38 5.11
N PHE A 243 -30.31 -7.65 6.22
CA PHE A 243 -31.46 -7.81 7.11
C PHE A 243 -32.78 -7.46 6.41
N LEU A 244 -32.86 -6.29 5.78
CA LEU A 244 -34.07 -5.81 5.08
C LEU A 244 -34.42 -6.67 3.87
N SER A 245 -33.43 -7.28 3.23
CA SER A 245 -33.62 -8.20 2.10
C SER A 245 -34.02 -9.61 2.55
N GLY A 246 -34.13 -9.87 3.86
CA GLY A 246 -34.50 -11.17 4.40
C GLY A 246 -33.45 -12.26 4.14
N LEU A 247 -32.17 -11.90 3.96
CA LEU A 247 -31.13 -12.89 3.68
C LEU A 247 -30.93 -13.82 4.88
N TYR A 248 -30.84 -15.12 4.60
CA TYR A 248 -30.48 -16.12 5.60
C TYR A 248 -29.13 -15.77 6.23
N ASN A 249 -29.05 -15.82 7.56
CA ASN A 249 -27.86 -15.40 8.31
C ASN A 249 -27.33 -14.01 7.90
N TRP A 250 -28.23 -13.03 7.69
CA TRP A 250 -27.91 -11.66 7.28
C TRP A 250 -26.71 -11.02 8.01
N TRP A 251 -26.51 -11.34 9.29
CA TRP A 251 -25.42 -10.80 10.11
C TRP A 251 -24.04 -11.25 9.63
N ILE A 252 -23.92 -12.39 8.96
CA ILE A 252 -22.65 -12.91 8.44
C ILE A 252 -22.12 -12.03 7.31
N TYR A 253 -23.00 -11.44 6.50
CA TYR A 253 -22.57 -10.52 5.43
C TYR A 253 -21.84 -9.30 6.00
N GLY A 254 -22.37 -8.70 7.05
CA GLY A 254 -21.72 -7.57 7.73
C GLY A 254 -20.41 -7.97 8.39
N LEU A 255 -20.33 -9.15 9.03
CA LEU A 255 -19.07 -9.64 9.59
C LEU A 255 -18.02 -9.95 8.51
N ALA A 256 -18.43 -10.50 7.37
CA ALA A 256 -17.53 -10.76 6.25
C ALA A 256 -16.94 -9.44 5.71
N ALA A 257 -17.77 -8.39 5.60
CA ALA A 257 -17.32 -7.05 5.24
C ALA A 257 -16.30 -6.48 6.24
N ILE A 258 -16.59 -6.56 7.55
CA ILE A 258 -15.66 -6.13 8.62
C ILE A 258 -14.33 -6.86 8.51
N LEU A 259 -14.37 -8.18 8.32
CA LEU A 259 -13.18 -9.02 8.26
C LEU A 259 -12.30 -8.65 7.07
N GLY A 260 -12.88 -8.50 5.87
CA GLY A 260 -12.15 -8.06 4.68
C GLY A 260 -11.42 -6.73 4.89
N PHE A 261 -12.14 -5.74 5.40
CA PHE A 261 -11.58 -4.41 5.68
C PHE A 261 -10.48 -4.42 6.74
N THR A 262 -10.69 -5.21 7.81
CA THR A 262 -9.74 -5.34 8.92
C THR A 262 -8.44 -6.01 8.47
N VAL A 263 -8.54 -7.04 7.63
CA VAL A 263 -7.38 -7.73 7.06
C VAL A 263 -6.54 -6.76 6.24
N HIS A 264 -7.16 -5.95 5.37
CA HIS A 264 -6.45 -4.91 4.62
C HIS A 264 -5.63 -3.98 5.53
N ILE A 265 -6.26 -3.40 6.55
CA ILE A 265 -5.57 -2.49 7.48
C ILE A 265 -4.42 -3.20 8.20
N THR A 266 -4.66 -4.43 8.66
CA THR A 266 -3.65 -5.23 9.36
C THR A 266 -2.45 -5.52 8.47
N GLU A 267 -2.70 -5.86 7.21
CA GLU A 267 -1.68 -6.07 6.20
C GLU A 267 -0.84 -4.82 5.96
N ASP A 268 -1.46 -3.65 5.84
CA ASP A 268 -0.71 -2.41 5.64
C ASP A 268 0.09 -1.96 6.87
N MET A 269 -0.31 -2.37 8.08
CA MET A 269 0.53 -2.18 9.27
C MET A 269 1.85 -2.96 9.20
N THR A 270 1.92 -4.04 8.41
CA THR A 270 3.19 -4.74 8.18
C THR A 270 4.18 -3.95 7.32
N GLY A 271 3.69 -2.92 6.62
CA GLY A 271 4.46 -2.01 5.79
C GLY A 271 5.12 -0.87 6.55
N HIS A 272 5.56 0.16 5.82
CA HIS A 272 6.24 1.34 6.38
C HIS A 272 5.29 2.49 6.72
N ILE A 273 4.06 2.44 6.19
CA ILE A 273 3.15 3.58 6.15
C ILE A 273 2.44 3.76 7.50
N GLY A 274 2.03 2.65 8.13
CA GLY A 274 1.22 2.71 9.35
C GLY A 274 -0.10 3.42 9.12
N GLY A 275 -0.77 3.83 10.20
CA GLY A 275 -2.07 4.49 10.10
C GLY A 275 -2.65 4.91 11.45
N SER A 276 -3.75 5.64 11.41
CA SER A 276 -4.55 5.99 12.59
C SER A 276 -5.64 4.94 12.80
N LEU A 277 -5.26 3.84 13.44
CA LEU A 277 -6.03 2.59 13.53
C LEU A 277 -7.45 2.72 14.12
N LEU A 278 -7.67 3.74 14.96
CA LEU A 278 -8.90 3.92 15.74
C LEU A 278 -9.57 5.28 15.47
N TRP A 279 -9.30 5.91 14.33
CA TRP A 279 -9.99 7.14 13.94
C TRP A 279 -11.51 6.91 13.84
N PRO A 280 -12.40 7.80 14.33
CA PRO A 280 -12.13 9.15 14.86
C PRO A 280 -11.91 9.21 16.38
N ILE A 281 -12.03 8.08 17.08
CA ILE A 281 -11.90 7.99 18.55
C ILE A 281 -10.48 8.38 18.97
N HIS A 282 -9.50 7.91 18.21
CA HIS A 282 -8.10 8.22 18.41
C HIS A 282 -7.47 8.60 17.06
N LYS A 283 -7.01 9.85 16.97
CA LYS A 283 -6.56 10.46 15.70
C LYS A 283 -5.04 10.36 15.49
N THR A 284 -4.31 10.02 16.55
CA THR A 284 -2.86 9.97 16.50
C THR A 284 -2.42 8.75 15.71
N ARG A 285 -1.40 8.97 14.87
CA ARG A 285 -0.88 7.96 13.97
C ARG A 285 0.03 6.98 14.70
N SER A 286 -0.12 5.70 14.34
CA SER A 286 0.90 4.67 14.56
C SER A 286 1.81 4.50 13.34
N GLU A 287 3.09 4.20 13.58
CA GLU A 287 4.01 3.75 12.53
C GLU A 287 3.66 2.32 12.09
N GLY A 288 4.18 1.88 10.94
CA GLY A 288 4.12 0.48 10.54
C GLY A 288 5.29 -0.33 11.10
N PHE A 289 5.22 -1.66 10.97
CA PHE A 289 6.27 -2.60 11.39
C PHE A 289 7.51 -2.59 10.48
N GLU A 290 7.42 -1.96 9.30
CA GLU A 290 8.53 -1.86 8.34
C GLU A 290 9.11 -3.23 7.93
N MET A 291 8.26 -4.27 7.85
CA MET A 291 8.67 -5.63 7.47
C MET A 291 8.66 -5.81 5.96
N PHE A 292 7.65 -5.25 5.29
CA PHE A 292 7.45 -5.44 3.86
C PHE A 292 7.32 -4.12 3.10
N LYS A 293 7.60 -4.17 1.80
CA LYS A 293 7.35 -3.08 0.86
C LYS A 293 6.14 -3.44 0.00
N ALA A 294 5.25 -2.48 -0.22
CA ALA A 294 4.03 -2.70 -0.98
C ALA A 294 4.29 -3.20 -2.41
N SER A 295 5.39 -2.75 -3.03
CA SER A 295 5.79 -3.09 -4.40
C SER A 295 6.66 -4.34 -4.51
N ASP A 296 7.06 -5.00 -3.41
CA ASP A 296 7.93 -6.19 -3.50
C ASP A 296 7.16 -7.37 -4.15
N PRO A 297 7.57 -7.84 -5.35
CA PRO A 297 6.83 -8.88 -6.06
C PRO A 297 6.85 -10.22 -5.32
N ARG A 298 7.93 -10.51 -4.58
CA ARG A 298 8.10 -11.78 -3.86
C ARG A 298 7.11 -11.89 -2.69
N THR A 299 6.99 -10.81 -1.91
CA THR A 299 6.01 -10.74 -0.82
C THR A 299 4.59 -10.86 -1.36
N ASN A 300 4.22 -10.08 -2.39
CA ASN A 300 2.89 -10.16 -2.99
C ASN A 300 2.59 -11.56 -3.55
N PHE A 301 3.54 -12.19 -4.25
CA PHE A 301 3.38 -13.55 -4.76
C PHE A 301 3.15 -14.55 -3.62
N SER A 302 3.98 -14.50 -2.57
CA SER A 302 3.92 -15.44 -1.46
C SER A 302 2.61 -15.33 -0.69
N ILE A 303 2.12 -14.11 -0.46
CA ILE A 303 0.84 -13.87 0.23
C ILE A 303 -0.32 -14.37 -0.63
N ASN A 304 -0.36 -14.02 -1.92
CA ASN A 304 -1.40 -14.50 -2.83
C ASN A 304 -1.42 -16.02 -2.95
N TYR A 305 -0.25 -16.64 -3.08
CA TYR A 305 -0.11 -18.09 -3.13
C TYR A 305 -0.62 -18.76 -1.85
N THR A 306 -0.24 -18.22 -0.69
CA THR A 306 -0.71 -18.68 0.62
C THR A 306 -2.22 -18.52 0.75
N ALA A 307 -2.77 -17.38 0.33
CA ALA A 307 -4.20 -17.09 0.34
C ALA A 307 -4.98 -18.10 -0.50
N ILE A 308 -4.52 -18.41 -1.72
CA ILE A 308 -5.15 -19.42 -2.58
C ILE A 308 -5.17 -20.79 -1.90
N LEU A 309 -4.04 -21.22 -1.34
CA LEU A 309 -3.96 -22.51 -0.66
C LEU A 309 -4.84 -22.57 0.59
N LEU A 310 -4.94 -21.48 1.34
CA LEU A 310 -5.82 -21.37 2.50
C LEU A 310 -7.29 -21.43 2.09
N ILE A 311 -7.67 -20.75 1.01
CA ILE A 311 -9.02 -20.79 0.44
C ILE A 311 -9.36 -22.21 0.03
N LEU A 312 -8.51 -22.86 -0.76
CA LEU A 312 -8.75 -24.24 -1.23
C LEU A 312 -8.90 -25.21 -0.05
N TRP A 313 -8.00 -25.11 0.93
CA TRP A 313 -8.04 -25.94 2.14
C TRP A 313 -9.36 -25.76 2.91
N ASN A 314 -9.73 -24.51 3.21
CA ASN A 314 -10.93 -24.22 4.00
C ASN A 314 -12.22 -24.56 3.24
N VAL A 315 -12.25 -24.28 1.93
CA VAL A 315 -13.39 -24.67 1.07
C VAL A 315 -13.57 -26.17 1.11
N ASP A 316 -12.52 -26.95 0.92
CA ASP A 316 -12.60 -28.40 0.98
C ASP A 316 -13.04 -28.90 2.37
N MET A 317 -12.38 -28.42 3.42
CA MET A 317 -12.62 -28.82 4.82
C MET A 317 -14.06 -28.58 5.28
N TYR A 318 -14.69 -27.48 4.87
CA TYR A 318 -16.04 -27.09 5.32
C TYR A 318 -17.15 -27.39 4.30
N SER A 319 -16.83 -27.97 3.14
CA SER A 319 -17.82 -28.40 2.15
C SER A 319 -17.81 -29.91 1.93
N ILE A 320 -17.14 -30.39 0.89
CA ILE A 320 -17.25 -31.76 0.35
C ILE A 320 -16.15 -32.69 0.90
N GLN A 321 -15.03 -32.15 1.40
CA GLN A 321 -13.87 -32.92 1.90
C GLN A 321 -13.31 -33.90 0.86
N ILE A 322 -12.99 -33.39 -0.33
CA ILE A 322 -12.41 -34.15 -1.44
C ILE A 322 -10.92 -34.40 -1.23
N ILE A 323 -10.19 -33.52 -0.53
CA ILE A 323 -8.75 -33.63 -0.32
C ILE A 323 -8.47 -34.69 0.75
N PRO A 324 -8.03 -35.91 0.39
CA PRO A 324 -7.96 -37.03 1.31
C PRO A 324 -6.57 -37.10 1.98
N ILE A 325 -6.03 -35.96 2.40
CA ILE A 325 -4.72 -35.87 3.05
C ILE A 325 -4.81 -35.02 4.32
N PRO A 326 -4.04 -35.34 5.37
CA PRO A 326 -4.02 -34.55 6.59
C PRO A 326 -3.40 -33.17 6.37
N TRP A 327 -3.76 -32.21 7.23
CA TRP A 327 -3.36 -30.80 7.12
C TRP A 327 -1.85 -30.61 6.95
N TRP A 328 -1.03 -31.32 7.73
CA TRP A 328 0.42 -31.19 7.67
C TRP A 328 0.97 -31.62 6.32
N GLN A 329 0.38 -32.65 5.69
CA GLN A 329 0.79 -33.12 4.37
C GLN A 329 0.39 -32.12 3.29
N TYR A 330 -0.82 -31.54 3.40
CA TYR A 330 -1.27 -30.47 2.52
C TYR A 330 -0.34 -29.26 2.56
N TRP A 331 -0.09 -28.70 3.76
CA TRP A 331 0.75 -27.52 3.93
C TRP A 331 2.22 -27.81 3.59
N THR A 332 2.73 -29.00 3.87
CA THR A 332 4.11 -29.35 3.46
C THR A 332 4.23 -29.45 1.94
N THR A 333 3.30 -30.16 1.29
CA THR A 333 3.37 -30.48 -0.14
C THR A 333 3.05 -29.26 -1.02
N PHE A 334 2.02 -28.50 -0.65
CA PHE A 334 1.54 -27.40 -1.48
C PHE A 334 2.06 -26.04 -1.05
N TRP A 335 2.43 -25.83 0.21
CA TRP A 335 2.92 -24.52 0.67
C TRP A 335 4.43 -24.49 0.90
N LEU A 336 4.94 -25.33 1.80
CA LEU A 336 6.34 -25.29 2.24
C LEU A 336 7.32 -25.66 1.11
N VAL A 337 7.08 -26.80 0.44
CA VAL A 337 7.98 -27.27 -0.63
C VAL A 337 7.99 -26.32 -1.83
N PRO A 338 6.85 -25.88 -2.40
CA PRO A 338 6.86 -24.99 -3.56
C PRO A 338 7.43 -23.60 -3.26
N LEU A 339 7.08 -22.99 -2.11
CA LEU A 339 7.67 -21.71 -1.72
C LEU A 339 9.16 -21.86 -1.40
N GLY A 340 9.57 -22.96 -0.77
CA GLY A 340 10.98 -23.26 -0.51
C GLY A 340 11.79 -23.35 -1.81
N ILE A 341 11.29 -24.08 -2.82
CA ILE A 341 11.91 -24.17 -4.14
C ILE A 341 11.94 -22.80 -4.82
N TYR A 342 10.83 -22.06 -4.79
CA TYR A 342 10.74 -20.71 -5.36
C TYR A 342 11.79 -19.78 -4.76
N PHE A 343 11.87 -19.68 -3.43
CA PHE A 343 12.83 -18.82 -2.75
C PHE A 343 14.28 -19.27 -2.94
N TRP A 344 14.53 -20.58 -2.99
CA TRP A 344 15.85 -21.12 -3.33
C TRP A 344 16.28 -20.71 -4.74
N PHE A 345 15.40 -20.87 -5.73
CA PHE A 345 15.68 -20.48 -7.12
C PHE A 345 15.90 -18.97 -7.25
N VAL A 346 15.02 -18.15 -6.66
CA VAL A 346 15.16 -16.69 -6.65
C VAL A 346 16.46 -16.26 -5.96
N GLY A 347 16.82 -16.90 -4.84
CA GLY A 347 18.07 -16.65 -4.14
C GLY A 347 19.30 -16.94 -5.00
N LYS A 348 19.31 -18.07 -5.70
CA LYS A 348 20.38 -18.46 -6.63
C LYS A 348 20.49 -17.48 -7.80
N LYS A 349 19.36 -17.16 -8.46
CA LYS A 349 19.33 -16.20 -9.58
C LYS A 349 19.81 -14.81 -9.16
N LYS A 350 19.46 -14.35 -7.96
CA LYS A 350 19.93 -13.07 -7.41
C LYS A 350 21.44 -13.07 -7.18
N GLN A 351 22.03 -14.18 -6.76
CA GLN A 351 23.49 -14.29 -6.63
C GLN A 351 24.17 -14.25 -8.00
N GLU A 352 23.64 -14.97 -8.99
CA GLU A 352 24.16 -14.95 -10.37
C GLU A 352 24.14 -13.55 -10.98
N LEU A 353 23.02 -12.83 -10.87
CA LEU A 353 22.90 -11.45 -11.38
C LEU A 353 23.85 -10.49 -10.68
N ARG A 354 23.98 -10.58 -9.34
CA ARG A 354 24.95 -9.77 -8.58
C ARG A 354 26.41 -10.04 -8.98
N LEU A 355 26.72 -11.27 -9.40
CA LEU A 355 28.04 -11.61 -9.93
C LEU A 355 28.25 -10.99 -11.30
N GLN A 356 27.23 -11.00 -12.17
CA GLN A 356 27.25 -10.35 -13.49
C GLN A 356 27.40 -8.83 -13.38
N ASP A 357 26.59 -8.15 -12.55
CA ASP A 357 26.69 -6.70 -12.34
C ASP A 357 28.08 -6.29 -11.84
N LYS A 358 28.68 -7.09 -10.94
CA LYS A 358 30.05 -6.84 -10.45
C LYS A 358 31.12 -7.03 -11.53
N MET A 359 30.89 -7.93 -12.48
CA MET A 359 31.80 -8.16 -13.62
C MET A 359 31.66 -7.03 -14.65
N GLU A 360 30.45 -6.58 -14.95
CA GLU A 360 30.19 -5.44 -15.86
C GLU A 360 30.71 -4.11 -15.27
N GLN A 361 30.53 -3.88 -13.96
CA GLN A 361 31.11 -2.71 -13.26
C GLN A 361 32.64 -2.73 -13.19
N GLN A 362 33.30 -3.88 -13.40
CA GLN A 362 34.75 -3.96 -13.54
C GLN A 362 35.24 -3.66 -14.97
N GLU A 363 34.36 -3.72 -15.98
CA GLU A 363 34.71 -3.50 -17.39
C GLU A 363 34.37 -2.08 -17.91
N GLU A 364 33.45 -1.34 -17.27
CA GLU A 364 33.15 0.06 -17.62
C GLU A 364 33.31 1.02 -16.43
N PRO A 365 34.19 2.05 -16.52
CA PRO A 365 34.30 3.07 -15.50
C PRO A 365 33.53 4.34 -15.90
N ASP A 366 32.19 4.37 -15.86
CA ASP A 366 31.46 5.65 -15.69
C ASP A 366 30.03 5.54 -15.08
N GLY A 367 29.76 6.45 -14.16
CA GLY A 367 28.77 7.50 -14.40
C GLY A 367 27.27 7.26 -14.15
N THR A 368 26.78 6.05 -13.94
CA THR A 368 25.35 5.85 -13.60
C THR A 368 25.18 5.45 -12.14
N GLY A 369 24.78 6.44 -11.35
CA GLY A 369 24.46 6.29 -9.94
C GLY A 369 23.47 5.15 -9.69
N ASP A 370 23.79 4.37 -8.66
CA ASP A 370 22.98 3.40 -7.94
C ASP A 370 21.55 3.25 -8.48
N LEU A 371 21.38 2.26 -9.36
CA LEU A 371 20.10 1.59 -9.51
C LEU A 371 19.79 0.96 -8.15
N VAL A 372 18.98 1.67 -7.37
CA VAL A 372 18.36 1.18 -6.13
C VAL A 372 17.43 0.02 -6.52
N VAL A 373 18.00 -1.15 -6.75
CA VAL A 373 17.29 -2.43 -6.81
C VAL A 373 17.16 -2.89 -5.38
N ASP A 374 16.00 -2.62 -4.79
CA ASP A 374 15.67 -2.96 -3.41
C ASP A 374 14.60 -4.06 -3.36
#